data_AF-A0A953YLS2-F1
#
_entry.id   AF-A0A953YLS2-F1
#
_cell.length_a   1.000
_cell.length_b   1.000
_cell.length_c   1.000
_cell.angle_alpha   90.00
_cell.angle_beta   90.00
_cell.angle_gamma   90.00
#
_symmetry.space_group_name_H-M   'P 1'
#
loop_
_entity.id
_entity.type
_entity.pdbx_description
1 polymer ?
#
loop_
_entity_poly.entity_id
_entity_poly.type
_entity_poly.pdbx_seq_one_letter_code
_entity_poly.pdbx_strand_id
1 'polypeptide(L)'
;MLPPIRCLAVWLPALAIEGCRQDAVAAAQPLPAGPLALTQAMRGRIVLTAVDPLAAAAGLTPGLPLAEARAILPKLLTRPARPDRDAARLAALAGWC
;
A
#
# COMPACT_ATOMS: atom_id res chain seq x y z
N MET A 1 -13.38 12.26 40.01
CA MET A 1 -13.86 12.39 38.61
C MET A 1 -12.64 12.43 37.71
N LEU A 2 -12.48 11.51 36.77
CA LEU A 2 -11.40 11.58 35.77
C LEU A 2 -11.78 12.62 34.70
N PRO A 3 -10.83 13.45 34.21
CA PRO A 3 -11.09 14.38 33.13
C PRO A 3 -11.43 13.64 31.83
N PRO A 4 -12.19 14.26 30.90
CA PRO A 4 -12.56 13.62 29.64
C PRO A 4 -11.33 13.44 28.73
N ILE A 5 -11.16 12.22 28.21
CA ILE A 5 -10.13 11.88 27.23
C ILE A 5 -10.56 12.39 25.86
N ARG A 6 -9.64 13.00 25.11
CA ARG A 6 -9.85 13.39 23.70
C ARG A 6 -8.91 12.57 22.82
N CYS A 7 -9.47 11.81 21.89
CA CYS A 7 -8.71 10.98 20.95
C CYS A 7 -8.98 11.44 19.50
N LEU A 8 -7.94 11.43 18.67
CA LEU A 8 -8.03 11.58 17.22
C LEU A 8 -7.48 10.31 16.56
N ALA A 9 -8.20 9.79 15.57
CA ALA A 9 -7.71 8.72 14.70
C ALA A 9 -7.65 9.24 13.27
N VAL A 10 -6.55 8.95 12.57
CA VAL A 10 -6.34 9.33 11.17
C VAL A 10 -6.12 8.08 10.34
N TRP A 11 -6.78 8.01 9.18
CA TRP A 11 -6.61 6.91 8.22
C TRP A 11 -5.78 7.40 7.04
N LEU A 12 -4.66 6.71 6.78
CA LEU A 12 -3.77 6.94 5.64
C LEU A 12 -3.84 5.76 4.63
N PRO A 13 -4.90 5.65 3.80
CA PRO A 13 -5.11 4.51 2.91
C PRO A 13 -4.04 4.35 1.82
N ALA A 14 -3.36 5.44 1.45
CA ALA A 14 -2.31 5.46 0.43
C ALA A 14 -0.89 5.23 0.99
N LEU A 15 -0.72 5.15 2.32
CA LEU A 15 0.59 5.15 2.99
C LEU A 15 1.54 4.09 2.43
N ALA A 16 1.04 2.88 2.20
CA ALA A 16 1.85 1.77 1.71
C ALA A 16 2.33 2.01 0.27
N ILE A 17 1.47 2.54 -0.60
CA ILE A 17 1.81 2.86 -2.00
C ILE A 17 2.82 4.00 -2.05
N GLU A 18 2.58 5.07 -1.28
CA GLU A 18 3.47 6.22 -1.20
C GLU A 18 4.84 5.82 -0.65
N GLY A 19 4.85 5.04 0.44
CA GLY A 19 6.05 4.50 1.03
C GLY A 19 6.84 3.62 0.06
N CYS A 20 6.17 2.77 -0.72
CA CYS A 20 6.81 1.98 -1.77
C CYS A 20 7.46 2.85 -2.86
N ARG A 21 6.78 3.94 -3.28
CA ARG A 21 7.35 4.90 -4.25
C ARG A 21 8.56 5.64 -3.68
N GLN A 22 8.49 6.09 -2.44
CA GLN A 22 9.62 6.73 -1.75
C GLN A 22 10.80 5.78 -1.63
N ASP A 23 10.56 4.51 -1.28
CA ASP A 23 11.59 3.49 -1.19
C ASP A 23 12.29 3.22 -2.53
N ALA A 24 11.51 3.18 -3.61
CA ALA A 24 12.02 3.00 -4.96
C ALA A 24 12.93 4.16 -5.37
N VAL A 25 12.53 5.39 -5.05
CA VAL A 25 13.35 6.60 -5.29
C VAL A 25 14.62 6.58 -4.45
N ALA A 26 14.52 6.29 -3.16
CA ALA A 26 15.68 6.21 -2.26
C ALA A 26 16.68 5.13 -2.66
N ALA A 27 16.21 4.03 -3.27
CA ALA A 27 17.04 2.96 -3.81
C ALA A 27 17.59 3.25 -5.23
N ALA A 28 17.44 4.48 -5.75
CA ALA A 28 17.80 4.87 -7.11
C ALA A 28 17.18 3.96 -8.20
N GLN A 29 16.03 3.34 -7.91
CA GLN A 29 15.31 2.47 -8.82
C GLN A 29 13.84 2.87 -8.87
N PRO A 30 13.53 4.06 -9.43
CA PRO A 30 12.18 4.58 -9.46
C PRO A 30 11.25 3.63 -10.21
N LEU A 31 10.02 3.53 -9.71
CA LEU A 31 8.98 2.75 -10.38
C LEU A 31 8.60 3.45 -11.70
N PRO A 32 8.41 2.70 -12.79
CA PRO A 32 7.88 3.27 -14.02
C PRO A 32 6.50 3.87 -13.79
N ALA A 33 6.13 4.84 -14.62
CA ALA A 33 4.78 5.39 -14.62
C ALA A 33 3.78 4.30 -15.02
N GLY A 34 2.70 4.17 -14.24
CA GLY A 34 1.67 3.16 -14.47
C GLY A 34 0.95 2.72 -13.21
N PRO A 35 -0.12 1.92 -13.37
CA PRO A 35 -0.91 1.38 -12.28
C PRO A 35 -0.06 0.44 -11.43
N LEU A 36 -0.11 0.62 -10.11
CA LEU A 36 0.73 -0.09 -9.14
C LEU A 36 -0.14 -0.78 -8.10
N ALA A 37 0.22 -2.01 -7.75
CA ALA A 37 -0.31 -2.71 -6.59
C ALA A 37 0.81 -3.33 -5.73
N LEU A 38 0.58 -3.38 -4.43
CA LEU A 38 1.41 -4.15 -3.50
C LEU A 38 0.83 -5.53 -3.32
N THR A 39 1.70 -6.53 -3.16
CA THR A 39 1.33 -7.93 -3.15
C THR A 39 1.91 -8.68 -1.96
N GLN A 40 1.16 -9.66 -1.45
CA GLN A 40 1.63 -10.53 -0.38
C GLN A 40 1.15 -11.97 -0.63
N ALA A 41 1.97 -12.94 -0.25
CA ALA A 41 1.56 -14.34 -0.22
C ALA A 41 0.63 -14.56 0.99
N MET A 42 -0.57 -15.09 0.74
CA MET A 42 -1.58 -15.37 1.75
C MET A 42 -2.28 -16.68 1.41
N ARG A 43 -2.20 -17.69 2.29
CA ARG A 43 -2.87 -19.00 2.14
C ARG A 43 -2.61 -19.66 0.77
N GLY A 44 -1.36 -19.68 0.32
CA GLY A 44 -0.95 -20.33 -0.93
C GLY A 44 -1.24 -19.55 -2.22
N ARG A 45 -1.73 -18.31 -2.13
CA ARG A 45 -1.93 -17.42 -3.28
C ARG A 45 -1.28 -16.05 -3.07
N ILE A 46 -0.96 -15.36 -4.16
CA ILE A 46 -0.51 -13.96 -4.10
C ILE A 46 -1.75 -13.07 -4.24
N VAL A 47 -1.97 -12.18 -3.28
CA VAL A 47 -3.09 -11.24 -3.26
C VAL A 47 -2.60 -9.80 -3.26
N LEU A 48 -3.41 -8.89 -3.81
CA LEU A 48 -3.19 -7.46 -3.68
C LEU A 48 -3.46 -7.03 -2.24
N THR A 49 -2.59 -6.21 -1.67
CA THR A 49 -2.71 -5.68 -0.30
C THR A 49 -2.96 -4.18 -0.29
N ALA A 50 -2.49 -3.48 -1.31
CA ALA A 50 -2.80 -2.09 -1.59
C ALA A 50 -2.78 -1.86 -3.10
N VAL A 51 -3.55 -0.88 -3.57
CA VAL A 51 -3.63 -0.48 -4.98
C VAL A 51 -3.50 1.03 -5.05
N ASP A 52 -2.83 1.53 -6.09
CA ASP A 52 -2.78 2.97 -6.34
C ASP A 52 -4.06 3.46 -7.08
N PRO A 53 -4.27 4.79 -7.19
CA PRO A 53 -5.48 5.31 -7.82
C PRO A 53 -5.70 4.85 -9.27
N LEU A 54 -4.63 4.66 -10.04
CA LEU A 54 -4.74 4.18 -11.43
C LEU A 54 -5.18 2.71 -11.48
N ALA A 55 -4.63 1.86 -10.62
CA ALA A 55 -5.06 0.48 -10.47
C ALA A 55 -6.51 0.38 -9.96
N ALA A 56 -6.89 1.22 -9.00
CA ALA A 56 -8.25 1.27 -8.48
C ALA A 56 -9.27 1.72 -9.55
N ALA A 57 -8.92 2.72 -10.37
CA ALA A 57 -9.77 3.18 -11.48
C ALA A 57 -9.98 2.09 -12.55
N ALA A 58 -9.06 1.13 -12.66
CA ALA A 58 -9.21 -0.04 -13.52
C ALA A 58 -10.04 -1.18 -12.89
N GLY A 59 -10.62 -0.97 -11.69
CA GLY A 59 -11.46 -1.95 -11.00
C GLY A 59 -10.71 -2.90 -10.06
N LEU A 60 -9.44 -2.65 -9.77
CA LEU A 60 -8.67 -3.48 -8.84
C LEU A 60 -8.90 -3.05 -7.39
N THR A 61 -8.98 -4.03 -6.48
CA THR A 61 -9.14 -3.79 -5.05
C THR A 61 -8.17 -4.65 -4.23
N PRO A 62 -7.80 -4.22 -3.00
CA PRO A 62 -7.12 -5.09 -2.05
C PRO A 62 -7.92 -6.38 -1.80
N GLY A 63 -7.22 -7.48 -1.52
CA GLY A 63 -7.78 -8.82 -1.37
C GLY A 63 -7.94 -9.61 -2.67
N LEU A 64 -7.93 -8.94 -3.83
CA LEU A 64 -8.03 -9.59 -5.14
C LEU A 64 -6.79 -10.46 -5.41
N PRO A 65 -6.93 -11.71 -5.90
CA PRO A 65 -5.80 -12.51 -6.33
C PRO A 65 -5.02 -11.85 -7.48
N LEU A 66 -3.69 -11.93 -7.45
CA LEU A 66 -2.85 -11.31 -8.48
C LEU A 66 -3.14 -11.87 -9.88
N ALA A 67 -3.50 -13.15 -9.99
CA ALA A 67 -3.88 -13.76 -11.26
C ALA A 67 -5.11 -13.07 -11.87
N GLU A 68 -6.16 -12.85 -11.06
CA GLU A 68 -7.37 -12.14 -11.48
C GLU A 68 -7.08 -10.67 -11.79
N ALA A 69 -6.28 -10.01 -10.95
CA ALA A 69 -5.86 -8.63 -11.18
C ALA A 69 -5.13 -8.45 -12.53
N ARG A 70 -4.29 -9.43 -12.91
CA ARG A 70 -3.60 -9.43 -14.21
C ARG A 70 -4.52 -9.77 -15.38
N ALA A 71 -5.61 -10.49 -15.15
CA ALA A 71 -6.63 -10.69 -16.17
C ALA A 71 -7.36 -9.38 -16.50
N ILE A 72 -7.64 -8.55 -15.49
CA ILE A 72 -8.25 -7.22 -15.63
C ILE A 72 -7.26 -6.22 -16.22
N LEU A 73 -6.04 -6.19 -15.68
CA LEU A 73 -5.02 -5.21 -16.03
C LEU A 73 -3.66 -5.90 -16.27
N PRO A 74 -3.40 -6.40 -17.49
CA PRO A 74 -2.18 -7.16 -17.80
C PRO A 74 -0.87 -6.39 -17.57
N LYS A 75 -0.92 -5.06 -17.69
CA LYS A 75 0.23 -4.16 -17.50
C LYS A 75 0.42 -3.69 -16.04
N LEU A 76 -0.28 -4.30 -15.07
CA LEU A 76 -0.20 -3.93 -13.66
C LEU A 76 1.23 -4.11 -13.12
N LEU A 77 1.81 -3.02 -12.60
CA LEU A 77 3.06 -3.05 -11.87
C LEU A 77 2.81 -3.64 -10.48
N THR A 78 3.73 -4.49 -10.02
CA THR A 78 3.62 -5.12 -8.70
C THR A 78 4.92 -5.01 -7.92
N ARG A 79 4.79 -4.77 -6.62
CA ARG A 79 5.89 -4.89 -5.66
C ARG A 79 5.43 -5.72 -4.44
N PRO A 80 6.34 -6.42 -3.75
CA PRO A 80 6.01 -7.04 -2.48
C PRO A 80 5.64 -5.97 -1.45
N ALA A 81 4.57 -6.22 -0.68
CA ALA A 81 4.23 -5.41 0.48
C ALA A 81 5.35 -5.50 1.52
N ARG A 82 5.58 -4.40 2.25
CA ARG A 82 6.58 -4.32 3.32
C ARG A 82 5.94 -3.73 4.58
N PRO A 83 5.02 -4.47 5.24
CA PRO A 83 4.25 -3.96 6.36
C PRO A 83 5.13 -3.43 7.51
N ASP A 84 6.32 -4.01 7.72
CA ASP A 84 7.27 -3.52 8.72
C ASP A 84 7.76 -2.09 8.42
N ARG A 85 8.00 -1.77 7.13
CA ARG A 85 8.39 -0.41 6.72
C ARG A 85 7.23 0.56 6.81
N ASP A 86 6.02 0.09 6.50
CA ASP A 86 4.80 0.89 6.61
C ASP A 86 4.49 1.22 8.08
N ALA A 87 4.66 0.25 8.99
CA ALA A 87 4.55 0.44 10.43
C ALA A 87 5.61 1.42 10.95
N ALA A 88 6.86 1.33 10.49
CA ALA A 88 7.91 2.27 10.86
C ALA A 88 7.58 3.71 10.42
N ARG A 89 7.01 3.90 9.21
CA ARG A 89 6.54 5.21 8.75
C ARG A 89 5.40 5.74 9.61
N LEU A 90 4.42 4.89 9.92
CA LEU A 90 3.29 5.27 10.76
C LEU A 90 3.76 5.67 12.17
N ALA A 91 4.71 4.94 12.74
CA ALA A 91 5.31 5.27 14.03
C ALA A 91 6.07 6.61 14.00
N ALA A 92 6.81 6.88 12.92
CA ALA A 92 7.49 8.17 12.74
C ALA A 92 6.49 9.34 12.65
N LEU A 93 5.37 9.17 11.95
CA LEU A 93 4.29 10.16 11.89
C LEU A 93 3.62 10.36 13.26
N ALA A 94 3.36 9.27 13.99
CA ALA A 94 2.78 9.32 15.32
C ALA A 94 3.67 10.06 16.33
N GLY A 95 5.00 10.03 16.15
CA GLY A 95 5.93 10.80 16.98
C GLY A 95 5.84 12.32 16.82
N TRP A 96 5.04 12.82 15.87
CA TRP A 96 4.79 14.26 15.67
C TRP A 96 3.46 14.72 16.30
N CYS A 97 2.67 13.79 16.84
CA CYS A 97 1.40 14.05 17.52
C CYS A 97 1.61 14.15 19.03
#